data_AF-A0A9E2Z0E2-F1
#
_entry.id   AF-A0A9E2Z0E2-F1
#
_cell.length_a   1.000
_cell.length_b   1.000
_cell.length_c   1.000
_cell.angle_alpha   90.00
_cell.angle_beta   90.00
_cell.angle_gamma   90.00
#
_symmetry.space_group_name_H-M   'P 1'
#
loop_
_entity.id
_entity.type
_entity.pdbx_description
1 polymer ?
#
loop_
_entity_poly.entity_id
_entity_poly.type
_entity_poly.pdbx_seq_one_letter_code
_entity_poly.pdbx_strand_id
1 'polypeptide(L)'
;MSEDWNTKYGPRRVRRDPPTLDEAIFAAIGITDDHEQQAEIAASLMGMPYDSVLAEVKKQSRVNARATTRVIAGEQGAQRSVVVERRVLRRFGNDKRTGT
;
A
#
# COMPACT_ATOMS: atom_id res chain seq x y z
N MET A 1 15.13 -33.07 -12.67
CA MET A 1 13.73 -33.49 -12.42
C MET A 1 13.01 -33.43 -13.76
N SER A 2 12.37 -34.52 -14.20
CA SER A 2 11.71 -34.64 -15.51
C SER A 2 10.65 -33.54 -15.73
N GLU A 3 10.70 -32.84 -16.87
CA GLU A 3 9.73 -31.78 -17.26
C GLU A 3 8.34 -32.33 -17.59
N ASP A 4 8.24 -33.63 -17.87
CA ASP A 4 7.03 -34.27 -18.34
C ASP A 4 6.29 -34.99 -17.19
N TRP A 5 5.07 -34.52 -16.92
CA TRP A 5 4.07 -35.19 -16.09
C TRP A 5 3.36 -36.23 -16.93
N ASN A 6 3.54 -37.51 -16.60
CA ASN A 6 2.84 -38.57 -17.31
C ASN A 6 1.39 -38.70 -16.81
N THR A 7 0.41 -38.35 -17.64
CA THR A 7 -1.02 -38.49 -17.33
C THR A 7 -1.59 -39.73 -18.02
N LYS A 8 -2.81 -40.14 -17.65
CA LYS A 8 -3.54 -41.21 -18.37
C LYS A 8 -3.78 -40.93 -19.86
N TYR A 9 -3.61 -39.68 -20.30
CA TYR A 9 -3.75 -39.24 -21.69
C TYR A 9 -2.41 -38.91 -22.35
N GLY A 10 -1.29 -39.35 -21.76
CA GLY A 10 0.06 -39.10 -22.26
C GLY A 10 0.84 -38.04 -21.47
N PRO A 11 2.10 -37.76 -21.88
CA PRO A 11 2.97 -36.81 -21.21
C PRO A 11 2.48 -35.37 -21.40
N ARG A 12 2.46 -34.60 -20.32
CA ARG A 12 2.18 -33.16 -20.32
C ARG A 12 3.38 -32.40 -19.77
N ARG A 13 3.74 -31.32 -20.43
CA ARG A 13 4.80 -30.42 -19.94
C ARG A 13 4.28 -29.63 -18.73
N VAL A 14 5.03 -29.66 -17.63
CA VAL A 14 4.70 -28.88 -16.43
C VAL A 14 5.35 -27.51 -16.54
N ARG A 15 4.54 -26.43 -16.52
CA ARG A 15 5.08 -25.07 -16.41
C ARG A 15 5.69 -24.87 -15.03
N ARG A 16 6.92 -24.35 -15.02
CA ARG A 16 7.65 -23.99 -13.80
C ARG A 16 7.88 -22.49 -13.81
N ASP A 17 7.19 -21.78 -12.92
CA ASP A 17 7.45 -20.39 -12.63
C ASP A 17 8.06 -20.35 -11.21
N PRO A 18 9.39 -20.21 -11.07
CA PRO A 18 10.02 -20.07 -9.76
C PRO A 18 9.55 -18.77 -9.08
N PRO A 19 9.56 -18.71 -7.73
CA PRO A 19 9.13 -17.51 -7.03
C PRO A 19 10.03 -16.33 -7.42
N THR A 20 9.44 -15.14 -7.40
CA THR A 20 10.16 -13.88 -7.56
C THR A 20 10.67 -13.38 -6.21
N LEU A 21 11.66 -12.47 -6.23
CA LEU A 21 12.19 -11.86 -5.00
C LEU A 21 11.10 -11.14 -4.21
N ASP A 22 10.18 -10.46 -4.91
CA ASP A 22 9.07 -9.73 -4.29
C ASP A 22 8.12 -10.68 -3.55
N GLU A 23 7.82 -11.85 -4.14
CA GLU A 23 7.00 -12.88 -3.49
C GLU A 23 7.69 -13.50 -2.27
N ALA A 24 9.01 -13.70 -2.35
CA ALA A 24 9.80 -14.19 -1.22
C ALA A 24 9.82 -13.17 -0.05
N ILE A 25 9.98 -11.88 -0.36
CA ILE A 25 9.91 -10.82 0.67
C ILE A 25 8.50 -10.74 1.26
N PHE A 26 7.46 -10.82 0.41
CA PHE A 26 6.07 -10.84 0.87
C PHE A 26 5.79 -12.01 1.83
N ALA A 27 6.30 -13.20 1.54
CA ALA A 27 6.17 -14.35 2.42
C ALA A 27 6.91 -14.15 3.76
N ALA A 28 8.12 -13.57 3.73
CA ALA A 28 8.92 -13.32 4.93
C ALA A 28 8.29 -12.29 5.88
N ILE A 29 7.61 -11.26 5.34
CA ILE A 29 6.82 -10.28 6.12
C ILE A 29 5.73 -10.98 6.94
N GLY A 30 5.15 -12.07 6.42
CA GLY A 30 4.14 -12.85 7.14
C GLY A 30 4.70 -13.66 8.33
N ILE A 31 6.02 -13.74 8.48
CA ILE A 31 6.69 -14.53 9.53
C ILE A 31 7.30 -13.63 10.62
N THR A 32 7.86 -12.47 10.25
CA THR A 32 8.55 -11.56 11.17
C THR A 32 8.46 -10.11 10.72
N ASP A 33 8.48 -9.18 11.67
CA ASP A 33 8.48 -7.72 11.44
C ASP A 33 9.90 -7.14 11.34
N ASP A 34 10.93 -7.92 11.69
CA ASP A 34 12.32 -7.49 11.62
C ASP A 34 12.86 -7.58 10.19
N HIS A 35 13.27 -6.44 9.62
CA HIS A 35 13.79 -6.36 8.26
C HIS A 35 15.08 -7.19 8.05
N GLU A 36 15.91 -7.36 9.08
CA GLU A 36 17.14 -8.16 8.96
C GLU A 36 16.81 -9.65 8.85
N GLN A 37 15.85 -10.13 9.64
CA GLN A 37 15.36 -11.51 9.58
C GLN A 37 14.56 -11.77 8.30
N GLN A 38 13.73 -10.81 7.86
CA GLN A 38 13.02 -10.91 6.58
C GLN A 38 14.01 -11.13 5.42
N ALA A 39 15.11 -10.38 5.42
CA ALA A 39 16.14 -10.51 4.40
C ALA A 39 16.86 -11.86 4.45
N GLU A 40 17.12 -12.41 5.64
CA GLU A 40 17.74 -13.74 5.80
C GLU A 40 16.84 -14.87 5.26
N ILE A 41 15.55 -14.83 5.59
CA ILE A 41 14.56 -15.81 5.12
C ILE A 41 14.42 -15.73 3.59
N ALA A 42 14.24 -14.52 3.04
CA ALA A 42 14.08 -14.33 1.60
C ALA A 42 15.35 -14.69 0.82
N ALA A 43 16.54 -14.34 1.33
CA ALA A 43 17.82 -14.72 0.74
C ALA A 43 18.00 -16.25 0.70
N SER A 44 17.66 -16.93 1.79
CA SER A 44 17.71 -18.40 1.88
C SER A 44 16.72 -19.07 0.92
N LEU A 45 15.52 -18.50 0.77
CA LEU A 45 14.50 -19.01 -0.14
C LEU A 45 14.88 -18.82 -1.62
N MET A 46 15.48 -17.67 -1.96
CA MET A 46 15.84 -17.30 -3.34
C MET A 46 17.25 -17.75 -3.75
N GLY A 47 18.10 -18.17 -2.81
CA GLY A 47 19.50 -18.47 -3.07
C GLY A 47 20.32 -17.23 -3.46
N MET A 48 19.94 -16.05 -2.95
CA MET A 48 20.55 -14.77 -3.30
C MET A 48 21.43 -14.22 -2.15
N PRO A 49 22.39 -13.32 -2.43
CA PRO A 49 23.20 -12.69 -1.39
C PRO A 49 22.36 -11.85 -0.43
N TYR A 50 22.58 -12.01 0.87
CA TYR A 50 21.87 -11.30 1.94
C TYR A 50 21.83 -9.78 1.74
N ASP A 51 22.97 -9.15 1.46
CA ASP A 51 23.06 -7.69 1.30
C ASP A 51 22.19 -7.15 0.16
N SER A 52 22.07 -7.92 -0.93
CA SER A 52 21.24 -7.55 -2.08
C SER A 52 19.74 -7.60 -1.75
N VAL A 53 19.33 -8.61 -0.98
CA VAL A 53 17.95 -8.79 -0.54
C VAL A 53 17.60 -7.76 0.53
N LEU A 54 18.51 -7.47 1.47
CA LEU A 54 18.32 -6.46 2.52
C LEU A 54 18.05 -5.07 1.92
N ALA A 55 18.76 -4.71 0.84
CA ALA A 55 18.53 -3.46 0.14
C ALA A 55 17.10 -3.39 -0.45
N GLU A 56 16.61 -4.50 -1.04
CA GLU A 56 15.27 -4.57 -1.62
C GLU A 56 14.17 -4.56 -0.54
N VAL A 57 14.34 -5.31 0.56
CA VAL A 57 13.42 -5.29 1.71
C VAL A 57 13.27 -3.87 2.26
N LYS A 58 14.39 -3.16 2.49
CA LYS A 58 14.39 -1.77 2.97
C LYS A 58 13.72 -0.82 1.97
N LYS A 59 13.91 -1.05 0.68
CA LYS A 59 13.27 -0.27 -0.39
C LYS A 59 11.76 -0.48 -0.41
N GLN A 60 11.28 -1.72 -0.36
CA GLN A 60 9.86 -2.04 -0.31
C GLN A 60 9.17 -1.50 0.94
N SER A 61 9.81 -1.63 2.11
CA SER A 61 9.31 -1.06 3.38
C SER A 61 9.08 0.45 3.29
N ARG A 62 10.02 1.20 2.69
CA ARG A 62 9.87 2.66 2.46
C ARG A 62 8.73 2.98 1.49
N VAL A 63 8.55 2.18 0.43
CA VAL A 63 7.48 2.36 -0.55
C VAL A 63 6.12 2.13 0.12
N ASN A 64 5.99 1.06 0.91
CA ASN A 64 4.77 0.74 1.65
C ASN A 64 4.41 1.83 2.66
N ALA A 65 5.38 2.36 3.42
CA ALA A 65 5.16 3.46 4.35
C ALA A 65 4.64 4.73 3.63
N ARG A 66 5.15 5.03 2.44
CA ARG A 66 4.70 6.18 1.62
C ARG A 66 3.33 5.96 0.99
N ALA A 67 2.97 4.72 0.65
CA ALA A 67 1.67 4.40 0.07
C ALA A 67 0.52 4.69 1.05
N THR A 68 0.73 4.48 2.36
CA THR A 68 -0.24 4.83 3.42
C THR A 68 -0.40 6.34 3.59
N THR A 69 0.63 7.13 3.30
CA THR A 69 0.58 8.60 3.33
C THR A 69 0.35 9.18 1.93
N ARG A 70 -0.78 8.82 1.29
CA ARG A 70 -1.30 9.63 0.18
C ARG A 70 -1.87 10.93 0.75
N VAL A 71 -1.00 11.92 0.96
CA VAL A 71 -1.43 13.31 1.01
C VAL A 71 -1.97 13.62 -0.37
N ILE A 72 -3.30 13.79 -0.48
CA ILE A 72 -3.94 14.38 -1.66
C ILE A 72 -3.47 15.83 -1.68
N ALA A 73 -2.30 16.08 -2.26
CA ALA A 73 -1.88 17.42 -2.62
C ALA A 73 -2.82 17.85 -3.74
N GLY A 74 -3.87 18.59 -3.37
CA GLY A 74 -4.73 19.26 -4.33
C GLY A 74 -3.85 20.11 -5.25
N GLU A 75 -4.06 19.92 -6.55
CA GLU A 75 -3.42 20.67 -7.63
C GLU A 75 -3.46 22.18 -7.33
N GLN A 76 -2.35 22.88 -7.59
CA GLN A 76 -2.25 24.34 -7.52
C GLN A 76 -3.19 24.96 -8.56
N GLY A 77 -4.47 25.07 -8.21
CA GLY A 77 -5.54 25.53 -9.12
C GLY A 77 -6.89 24.84 -8.95
N ALA A 78 -6.98 23.74 -8.20
CA ALA A 78 -8.27 23.07 -7.96
C ALA A 78 -9.18 23.93 -7.07
N GLN A 79 -10.39 24.21 -7.55
CA GLN A 79 -11.39 25.03 -6.87
C GLN A 79 -11.65 24.51 -5.46
N ARG A 80 -11.26 25.29 -4.45
CA ARG A 80 -11.54 25.00 -3.05
C ARG A 80 -13.06 25.07 -2.83
N SER A 81 -13.70 23.94 -2.51
CA SER A 81 -15.08 23.96 -2.05
C SER A 81 -15.13 24.61 -0.66
N VAL A 82 -15.64 25.83 -0.59
CA VAL A 82 -15.91 26.52 0.68
C VAL A 82 -17.39 26.32 1.00
N VAL A 83 -17.67 25.52 2.02
CA VAL A 83 -19.03 25.40 2.57
C VAL A 83 -19.21 26.51 3.59
N VAL A 84 -20.07 27.48 3.27
CA VAL A 84 -20.48 28.53 4.22
C VAL A 84 -21.84 28.15 4.79
N GLU A 85 -21.89 27.87 6.08
CA GLU A 85 -23.16 27.78 6.80
C GLU A 85 -23.69 29.20 7.04
N ARG A 86 -24.76 29.57 6.33
CA ARG A 86 -25.44 30.84 6.52
C ARG A 86 -26.24 30.82 7.82
N ARG A 87 -25.71 31.43 8.88
CA ARG A 87 -26.44 31.63 10.14
C ARG A 87 -27.48 32.75 9.96
N VAL A 88 -28.75 32.40 9.81
CA VAL A 88 -29.85 33.39 9.78
C VAL A 88 -30.15 33.83 11.22
N LEU A 89 -29.58 34.97 11.63
CA LEU A 89 -29.99 35.64 12.85
C LEU A 89 -31.37 36.25 12.62
N ARG A 90 -32.40 35.73 13.31
CA ARG A 90 -33.71 36.41 13.36
C ARG A 90 -33.51 37.75 14.08
N ARG A 91 -33.61 38.83 13.32
CA ARG A 91 -33.69 40.18 13.88
C ARG A 91 -35.04 40.28 14.59
N PHE A 92 -35.04 40.25 15.92
CA PHE A 92 -36.20 40.72 16.67
C PHE A 92 -36.39 42.18 16.31
N GLY A 93 -37.53 42.50 15.68
CA GLY A 93 -37.88 43.86 15.33
C GLY A 93 -37.93 44.69 16.60
N ASN A 94 -37.05 45.68 16.69
CA ASN A 94 -37.12 46.70 17.73
C ASN A 94 -38.25 47.66 17.34
N ASP A 95 -39.49 47.24 17.56
CA ASP A 95 -40.67 48.09 17.40
C ASP A 95 -40.70 49.06 18.59
N LYS A 96 -39.88 50.12 18.50
CA LYS A 96 -40.03 51.29 19.35
C LYS A 96 -41.25 52.06 18.88
N ARG A 97 -42.44 51.62 19.27
CA ARG A 97 -43.61 52.48 19.26
C ARG A 97 -43.64 53.28 20.55
N THR A 98 -42.92 54.39 20.53
CA THR A 98 -43.21 55.58 21.34
C THR A 98 -44.58 56.12 20.95
N GLY A 99 -45.47 56.33 21.93
CA GLY A 99 -46.73 57.05 21.73
C GLY A 99 -47.64 56.97 22.96
N THR A 100 -47.67 58.08 23.70
CA THR A 100 -48.65 58.60 24.69
C THR A 100 -49.75 57.68 25.22
#